data_AF-A0A7R9H5Q1-F1
#
_entry.id   AF-A0A7R9H5Q1-F1
#
_cell.length_a   1.000
_cell.length_b   1.000
_cell.length_c   1.000
_cell.angle_alpha   90.00
_cell.angle_beta   90.00
_cell.angle_gamma   90.00
#
_symmetry.space_group_name_H-M   'P 1'
#
loop_
_entity.id
_entity.type
_entity.pdbx_description
1 polymer ?
#
loop_
_entity_poly.entity_id
_entity_poly.type
_entity_poly.pdbx_seq_one_letter_code
_entity_poly.pdbx_strand_id
1 'polypeptide(L)'
;MRIPRCRKPVCINWSQDGSQKLDPTSLSPDQENIFGEDQSFTDMQQSRASSPTIGSIGGDHTSDDAESNKGKGFDPRQYRPFDVTVYITMHDIQAHLVKRLGFEMKKSYKETQLQLLLSPSTLLVSDTYIRTTKDSHLNQGHLMLSGLQVRGHAMFSDENRTLDQETLEYAWLVEIQLGKLSCKITAPQVIYPTF
;
A
#
# COMPACT_ATOMS: atom_id res chain seq x y z
N MET A 1 38.26 27.94 1.24
CA MET A 1 37.25 27.49 0.27
C MET A 1 36.51 26.30 0.90
N ARG A 2 35.24 26.45 1.32
CA ARG A 2 34.48 25.38 2.01
C ARG A 2 33.62 24.63 1.01
N ILE A 3 33.77 23.31 0.99
CA ILE A 3 33.01 22.36 0.16
C ILE A 3 31.64 22.14 0.84
N PRO A 4 30.49 22.29 0.13
CA PRO A 4 29.19 22.01 0.72
C PRO A 4 29.03 20.48 0.87
N ARG A 5 28.66 20.03 2.08
CA ARG A 5 28.36 18.62 2.34
C ARG A 5 27.05 18.24 1.64
N CYS A 6 27.10 17.22 0.79
CA CYS A 6 25.92 16.55 0.23
C CYS A 6 24.95 16.16 1.35
N ARG A 7 23.68 16.54 1.23
CA ARG A 7 22.63 15.98 2.10
C ARG A 7 22.45 14.51 1.74
N LYS A 8 22.43 13.66 2.76
CA LYS A 8 22.10 12.23 2.62
C LYS A 8 20.68 12.10 2.00
N PRO A 9 20.44 11.12 1.11
CA PRO A 9 19.09 10.80 0.69
C PRO A 9 18.27 10.35 1.90
N VAL A 10 16.98 10.74 1.95
CA VAL A 10 16.04 10.22 2.93
C VAL A 10 15.77 8.75 2.57
N CYS A 11 16.46 7.84 3.23
CA CYS A 11 16.09 6.43 3.29
C CYS A 11 15.05 6.27 4.40
N ILE A 12 13.83 5.88 4.02
CA ILE A 12 12.80 5.44 4.97
C ILE A 12 13.10 3.97 5.25
N ASN A 13 13.60 3.68 6.45
CA ASN A 13 13.75 2.32 6.94
C ASN A 13 12.50 1.95 7.77
N TRP A 14 11.99 0.75 7.56
CA TRP A 14 10.94 0.16 8.37
C TRP A 14 11.49 -0.21 9.76
N SER A 15 10.87 0.26 10.84
CA SER A 15 11.16 -0.25 12.19
C SER A 15 10.42 -1.58 12.38
N GLN A 16 11.16 -2.67 12.66
CA GLN A 16 10.61 -4.00 12.91
C GLN A 16 10.25 -4.27 14.38
N ASP A 17 10.37 -3.29 15.28
CA ASP A 17 10.05 -3.50 16.70
C ASP A 17 8.70 -2.88 17.06
N GLY A 18 7.66 -3.71 16.99
CA GLY A 18 6.32 -3.40 17.48
C GLY A 18 6.23 -3.61 18.99
N SER A 19 6.84 -2.73 19.76
CA SER A 19 6.72 -2.75 21.22
C SER A 19 6.12 -1.43 21.72
N GLN A 20 4.82 -1.24 21.51
CA GLN A 20 4.01 -0.37 22.39
C GLN A 20 3.16 -1.26 23.27
N LYS A 21 3.60 -1.39 24.53
CA LYS A 21 2.96 -2.15 25.58
C LYS A 21 1.64 -1.44 25.95
N LEU A 22 0.52 -1.94 25.43
CA LEU A 22 -0.82 -1.48 25.80
C LEU A 22 -1.22 -2.17 27.12
N ASP A 23 -1.56 -1.38 28.13
CA ASP A 23 -2.02 -1.86 29.44
C ASP A 23 -3.52 -2.22 29.34
N PRO A 24 -3.92 -3.50 29.56
CA PRO A 24 -5.28 -3.96 29.24
C PRO A 24 -6.37 -3.58 30.26
N THR A 25 -6.16 -2.58 31.11
CA THR A 25 -7.10 -2.24 32.21
C THR A 25 -7.67 -0.81 32.15
N SER A 26 -7.49 -0.07 31.05
CA SER A 26 -7.87 1.36 31.00
C SER A 26 -9.02 1.72 30.07
N LEU A 27 -9.94 0.81 29.72
CA LEU A 27 -11.13 1.17 28.93
C LEU A 27 -12.41 0.72 29.64
N SER A 28 -13.30 1.68 29.90
CA SER A 28 -14.62 1.46 30.49
C SER A 28 -15.51 0.62 29.57
N PRO A 29 -16.31 -0.29 30.12
CA PRO A 29 -17.26 -1.05 29.33
C PRO A 29 -18.44 -0.15 28.95
N ASP A 30 -18.95 -0.40 27.75
CA ASP A 30 -20.26 -0.02 27.24
C ASP A 30 -20.32 1.15 26.23
N GLN A 31 -20.95 0.78 25.11
CA GLN A 31 -21.47 1.58 23.99
C GLN A 31 -20.35 1.94 22.97
N GLU A 32 -20.32 1.43 21.73
CA GLU A 32 -21.42 1.29 20.77
C GLU A 32 -21.10 0.16 19.76
N ASN A 33 -21.80 -0.96 19.94
CA ASN A 33 -21.78 -2.14 19.08
C ASN A 33 -22.72 -1.90 17.88
N ILE A 34 -22.18 -1.56 16.70
CA ILE A 34 -22.96 -1.26 15.48
C ILE A 34 -23.01 -2.41 14.46
N PHE A 35 -22.37 -3.54 14.73
CA PHE A 35 -22.58 -4.79 14.00
C PHE A 35 -22.71 -5.92 15.01
N GLY A 36 -23.92 -6.02 15.56
CA GLY A 36 -24.30 -7.11 16.45
C GLY A 36 -24.44 -8.41 15.67
N GLU A 37 -23.34 -9.13 15.54
CA GLU A 37 -23.33 -10.58 15.32
C GLU A 37 -22.21 -11.17 16.20
N ASP A 38 -22.59 -12.10 17.06
CA ASP A 38 -21.83 -12.65 18.20
C ASP A 38 -20.33 -12.91 17.93
N GLN A 39 -19.44 -12.10 18.52
CA GLN A 39 -18.07 -12.53 18.78
C GLN A 39 -18.05 -13.40 20.04
N SER A 40 -18.46 -14.66 19.90
CA SER A 40 -18.11 -15.67 20.90
C SER A 40 -16.59 -15.87 20.86
N PHE A 41 -15.89 -15.26 21.80
CA PHE A 41 -14.47 -15.53 22.03
C PHE A 41 -14.30 -17.01 22.36
N THR A 42 -13.72 -17.78 21.44
CA THR A 42 -13.29 -19.15 21.74
C THR A 42 -11.98 -19.07 22.49
N ASP A 43 -12.04 -19.25 23.81
CA ASP A 43 -10.85 -19.39 24.65
C ASP A 43 -10.11 -20.68 24.27
N MET A 44 -8.91 -20.52 23.70
CA MET A 44 -8.06 -21.61 23.23
C MET A 44 -7.44 -22.44 24.38
N GLN A 45 -7.76 -22.12 25.63
CA GLN A 45 -7.30 -22.90 26.79
C GLN A 45 -8.30 -23.97 27.26
N GLN A 46 -9.55 -23.95 26.81
CA GLN A 46 -10.57 -24.87 27.34
C GLN A 46 -10.67 -26.23 26.61
N SER A 47 -9.98 -26.41 25.48
CA SER A 47 -9.95 -27.69 24.76
C SER A 47 -9.01 -28.74 25.38
N ARG A 48 -8.27 -28.38 26.43
CA ARG A 48 -7.28 -29.28 27.06
C ARG A 48 -7.79 -30.05 28.27
N ALA A 49 -9.07 -29.90 28.64
CA ALA A 49 -9.65 -30.53 29.82
C ALA A 49 -10.93 -31.34 29.52
N SER A 50 -10.84 -32.33 28.62
CA SER A 50 -11.70 -33.51 28.70
C SER A 50 -11.22 -34.62 27.76
N SER A 51 -10.44 -35.55 28.30
CA SER A 51 -10.35 -36.90 27.76
C SER A 51 -10.15 -37.87 28.91
N PRO A 52 -10.95 -38.95 29.00
CA PRO A 52 -10.95 -39.87 30.12
C PRO A 52 -9.73 -40.80 30.08
N THR A 53 -9.25 -41.11 31.27
CA THR A 53 -8.07 -41.90 31.62
C THR A 53 -8.11 -43.32 31.07
N ILE A 54 -7.12 -43.73 30.25
CA ILE A 54 -6.62 -45.12 30.18
C ILE A 54 -5.09 -45.13 29.99
N GLY A 55 -4.36 -45.53 31.04
CA GLY A 55 -3.16 -46.38 30.96
C GLY A 55 -1.79 -45.80 30.57
N SER A 56 -0.99 -45.43 31.58
CA SER A 56 0.46 -45.66 31.78
C SER A 56 1.45 -45.61 30.58
N ILE A 57 2.42 -44.68 30.62
CA ILE A 57 3.85 -44.91 30.97
C ILE A 57 4.56 -43.54 30.86
N GLY A 58 5.37 -43.21 31.88
CA GLY A 58 6.05 -41.93 32.02
C GLY A 58 7.09 -41.64 30.92
N GLY A 59 7.19 -40.37 30.55
CA GLY A 59 8.21 -39.82 29.68
C GLY A 59 8.39 -38.35 30.02
N ASP A 60 9.60 -38.02 30.46
CA ASP A 60 10.14 -36.72 30.81
C ASP A 60 9.79 -35.63 29.78
N HIS A 61 9.24 -34.50 30.24
CA HIS A 61 8.95 -33.35 29.39
C HIS A 61 10.11 -32.36 29.46
N THR A 62 11.16 -32.62 28.68
CA THR A 62 12.07 -31.57 28.22
C THR A 62 11.33 -30.69 27.21
N SER A 63 11.35 -29.39 27.50
CA SER A 63 10.86 -28.32 26.64
C SER A 63 11.75 -28.19 25.39
N ASP A 64 11.37 -28.89 24.32
CA ASP A 64 11.95 -28.73 22.98
C ASP A 64 11.00 -27.89 22.12
N ASP A 65 11.23 -26.58 22.08
CA ASP A 65 10.66 -25.61 21.12
C ASP A 65 11.21 -25.84 19.70
N ALA A 66 11.09 -27.06 19.16
CA ALA A 66 11.66 -27.45 17.87
C ALA A 66 10.73 -28.33 16.99
N GLU A 67 9.45 -28.47 17.34
CA GLU A 67 8.55 -29.44 16.67
C GLU A 67 7.28 -28.76 16.09
N SER A 68 7.41 -27.73 15.25
CA SER A 68 6.28 -27.21 14.43
C SER A 68 6.44 -27.42 12.92
N ASN A 69 7.54 -28.04 12.47
CA ASN A 69 7.86 -28.15 11.04
C ASN A 69 7.87 -29.59 10.48
N LYS A 70 7.38 -30.58 11.24
CA LYS A 70 7.44 -32.02 10.87
C LYS A 70 6.14 -32.63 10.33
N GLY A 71 5.15 -31.82 9.97
CA GLY A 71 3.87 -32.33 9.46
C GLY A 71 3.23 -31.53 8.34
N LYS A 72 3.82 -30.41 7.91
CA LYS A 72 3.30 -29.67 6.75
C LYS A 72 3.77 -30.40 5.50
N GLY A 73 2.85 -31.12 4.86
CA GLY A 73 3.10 -31.75 3.56
C GLY A 73 3.71 -30.74 2.58
N PHE A 74 4.52 -31.24 1.64
CA PHE A 74 5.10 -30.41 0.59
C PHE A 74 3.98 -29.69 -0.17
N ASP A 75 3.94 -28.36 -0.06
CA ASP A 75 3.04 -27.52 -0.84
C ASP A 75 3.81 -26.90 -2.02
N PRO A 76 3.56 -27.36 -3.26
CA PRO A 76 4.23 -26.84 -4.45
C PRO A 76 4.07 -25.32 -4.63
N ARG A 77 3.04 -24.69 -4.04
CA ARG A 77 2.78 -23.26 -4.16
C ARG A 77 3.82 -22.41 -3.45
N GLN A 78 4.39 -22.91 -2.36
CA GLN A 78 5.43 -22.21 -1.59
C GLN A 78 6.71 -22.03 -2.40
N TYR A 79 6.91 -22.85 -3.44
CA TYR A 79 8.06 -22.83 -4.33
C TYR A 79 7.71 -22.31 -5.73
N ARG A 80 6.50 -21.76 -5.92
CA ARG A 80 6.13 -21.16 -7.20
C ARG A 80 7.00 -19.91 -7.44
N PRO A 81 7.74 -19.83 -8.55
CA PRO A 81 8.72 -18.76 -8.79
C PRO A 81 8.09 -17.42 -9.23
N PHE A 82 6.85 -17.12 -8.83
CA PHE A 82 6.16 -15.91 -9.31
C PHE A 82 6.54 -14.69 -8.46
N ASP A 83 7.69 -14.11 -8.79
CA ASP A 83 8.14 -12.79 -8.35
C ASP A 83 8.52 -11.98 -9.59
N VAL A 84 7.71 -10.98 -9.92
CA VAL A 84 7.87 -10.13 -11.10
C VAL A 84 7.93 -8.68 -10.64
N THR A 85 9.00 -8.00 -11.01
CA THR A 85 9.10 -6.55 -10.76
C THR A 85 9.14 -5.80 -12.08
N VAL A 86 8.26 -4.80 -12.21
CA VAL A 86 8.12 -3.94 -13.38
C VAL A 86 8.48 -2.52 -12.97
N TYR A 87 9.38 -1.91 -13.73
CA TYR A 87 9.78 -0.52 -13.57
C TYR A 87 9.58 0.22 -14.88
N ILE A 88 8.83 1.33 -14.83
CA ILE A 88 8.63 2.22 -15.97
C ILE A 88 9.03 3.62 -15.52
N THR A 89 10.06 4.16 -16.14
CA THR A 89 10.49 5.54 -15.92
C THR A 89 10.38 6.31 -17.22
N MET A 90 9.49 7.31 -17.22
CA MET A 90 9.35 8.23 -18.33
C MET A 90 10.02 9.54 -17.97
N HIS A 91 10.96 9.94 -18.82
CA HIS A 91 11.68 11.19 -18.74
C HIS A 91 11.21 12.12 -19.84
N ASP A 92 11.20 13.42 -19.54
CA ASP A 92 10.99 14.48 -20.52
C ASP A 92 9.71 14.30 -21.37
N ILE A 93 8.58 14.05 -20.68
CA ILE A 93 7.28 13.98 -21.34
C ILE A 93 6.90 15.38 -21.77
N GLN A 94 7.29 15.80 -22.97
CA GLN A 94 6.96 17.11 -23.52
C GLN A 94 5.61 17.06 -24.24
N ALA A 95 4.55 16.84 -23.47
CA ALA A 95 3.17 16.98 -23.94
C ALA A 95 2.49 18.05 -23.10
N HIS A 96 2.85 19.32 -23.31
CA HIS A 96 2.36 20.48 -22.53
C HIS A 96 2.53 20.37 -21.01
N LEU A 97 3.30 19.38 -20.54
CA LEU A 97 3.37 18.93 -19.16
C LEU A 97 4.77 18.38 -18.89
N VAL A 98 5.73 19.25 -18.58
CA VAL A 98 7.10 18.82 -18.29
C VAL A 98 7.09 18.01 -16.99
N LYS A 99 7.22 16.69 -17.08
CA LYS A 99 7.20 15.81 -15.92
C LYS A 99 8.08 14.58 -16.08
N ARG A 100 8.47 14.03 -14.94
CA ARG A 100 9.04 12.69 -14.81
C ARG A 100 8.02 11.82 -14.11
N LEU A 101 7.69 10.69 -14.72
CA LEU A 101 6.80 9.70 -14.15
C LEU A 101 7.62 8.45 -13.85
N GLY A 102 7.56 7.99 -12.61
CA GLY A 102 8.09 6.70 -12.19
C GLY A 102 6.93 5.79 -11.79
N PHE A 103 6.89 4.59 -12.33
CA PHE A 103 5.99 3.54 -11.92
C PHE A 103 6.82 2.31 -11.56
N GLU A 104 6.50 1.71 -10.43
CA GLU A 104 7.09 0.48 -9.93
C GLU A 104 5.95 -0.45 -9.50
N MET A 105 6.04 -1.71 -9.91
CA MET A 105 5.15 -2.76 -9.48
C MET A 105 5.96 -3.98 -9.11
N LYS A 106 5.75 -4.51 -7.91
CA LYS A 106 6.25 -5.81 -7.50
C LYS A 106 5.07 -6.75 -7.31
N LYS A 107 5.01 -7.81 -8.11
CA LYS A 107 3.99 -8.85 -8.05
C LYS A 107 4.63 -10.14 -7.52
N SER A 108 4.19 -10.55 -6.35
CA SER A 108 4.47 -11.86 -5.76
C SER A 108 3.21 -12.75 -5.83
N TYR A 109 3.32 -14.00 -5.40
CA TYR A 109 2.16 -14.90 -5.28
C TYR A 109 1.11 -14.40 -4.27
N LYS A 110 1.55 -13.88 -3.11
CA LYS A 110 0.67 -13.42 -2.02
C LYS A 110 0.43 -11.92 -1.97
N GLU A 111 1.14 -11.14 -2.75
CA GLU A 111 1.06 -9.68 -2.66
C GLU A 111 1.32 -9.00 -3.99
N THR A 112 0.79 -7.79 -4.16
CA THR A 112 1.13 -6.89 -5.25
C THR A 112 1.33 -5.51 -4.68
N GLN A 113 2.55 -4.99 -4.78
CA GLN A 113 2.89 -3.65 -4.36
C GLN A 113 3.01 -2.77 -5.61
N LEU A 114 2.41 -1.60 -5.55
CA LEU A 114 2.35 -0.61 -6.63
C LEU A 114 2.87 0.71 -6.08
N GLN A 115 3.69 1.41 -6.85
CA GLN A 115 4.11 2.75 -6.55
C GLN A 115 4.14 3.59 -7.83
N LEU A 116 3.40 4.69 -7.82
CA LEU A 116 3.43 5.71 -8.84
C LEU A 116 3.99 6.99 -8.21
N LEU A 117 5.01 7.56 -8.83
CA LEU A 117 5.60 8.83 -8.43
C LEU A 117 5.58 9.79 -9.61
N LEU A 118 4.97 10.94 -9.38
CA LEU A 118 4.99 12.08 -10.26
C LEU A 118 5.87 13.16 -9.64
N SER A 119 6.96 13.48 -10.34
CA SER A 119 7.81 14.62 -9.99
C SER A 119 7.04 15.93 -10.17
N PRO A 120 7.51 17.05 -9.58
CA PRO A 120 6.93 18.36 -9.82
C PRO A 120 6.67 18.58 -11.31
N SER A 121 5.43 18.97 -11.65
CA SER A 121 4.97 19.08 -13.03
C SER A 121 4.16 20.34 -13.25
N THR A 122 4.40 21.01 -14.37
CA THR A 122 3.65 22.20 -14.79
C THR A 122 2.97 21.92 -16.11
N LEU A 123 1.65 22.08 -16.14
CA LEU A 123 0.81 21.98 -17.31
C LEU A 123 0.47 23.39 -17.80
N LEU A 124 0.69 23.68 -19.08
CA LEU A 124 0.29 24.93 -19.71
C LEU A 124 -0.93 24.66 -20.60
N VAL A 125 -1.98 25.47 -20.43
CA VAL A 125 -3.19 25.40 -21.26
C VAL A 125 -3.39 26.73 -21.92
N SER A 126 -3.75 26.75 -23.20
CA SER A 126 -4.19 27.96 -23.87
C SER A 126 -5.61 27.81 -24.39
N ASP A 127 -6.27 28.93 -24.65
CA ASP A 127 -7.53 28.96 -25.38
C ASP A 127 -7.46 30.00 -26.51
N THR A 128 -8.33 29.84 -27.50
CA THR A 128 -8.51 30.78 -28.63
C THR A 128 -9.75 31.66 -28.46
N TYR A 129 -10.29 31.76 -27.23
CA TYR A 129 -11.47 32.57 -26.98
C TYR A 129 -11.15 34.06 -27.14
N ILE A 130 -11.97 34.78 -27.91
CA ILE A 130 -11.75 36.21 -28.19
C ILE A 130 -12.10 37.01 -26.93
N ARG A 131 -11.08 37.55 -26.26
CA ARG A 131 -11.22 38.38 -25.04
C ARG A 131 -10.96 39.84 -25.32
N THR A 132 -11.54 40.71 -24.49
CA THR A 132 -11.23 42.15 -24.52
C THR A 132 -9.77 42.38 -24.11
N THR A 133 -9.18 43.51 -24.52
CA THR A 133 -7.74 43.80 -24.32
C THR A 133 -7.30 43.74 -22.85
N LYS A 134 -8.21 44.01 -21.90
CA LYS A 134 -7.95 43.93 -20.45
C LYS A 134 -7.74 42.49 -19.96
N ASP A 135 -8.38 41.54 -20.61
CA ASP A 135 -8.43 40.12 -20.21
C ASP A 135 -7.56 39.22 -21.08
N SER A 136 -6.75 39.79 -21.97
CA SER A 136 -5.86 39.05 -22.89
C SER A 136 -4.88 38.11 -22.17
N HIS A 137 -4.43 38.49 -20.97
CA HIS A 137 -3.54 37.71 -20.11
C HIS A 137 -4.18 36.43 -19.54
N LEU A 138 -5.49 36.24 -19.71
CA LEU A 138 -6.22 35.04 -19.30
C LEU A 138 -6.23 33.95 -20.38
N ASN A 139 -5.73 34.23 -21.59
CA ASN A 139 -5.66 33.26 -22.69
C ASN A 139 -4.70 32.10 -22.40
N GLN A 140 -3.75 32.30 -21.48
CA GLN A 140 -2.83 31.27 -21.02
C GLN A 140 -3.10 30.92 -19.56
N GLY A 141 -3.56 29.70 -19.35
CA GLY A 141 -3.71 29.06 -18.05
C GLY A 141 -2.51 28.18 -17.71
N HIS A 142 -2.34 27.92 -16.42
CA HIS A 142 -1.33 26.98 -15.94
C HIS A 142 -1.84 26.19 -14.74
N LEU A 143 -1.37 24.96 -14.62
CA LEU A 143 -1.53 24.10 -13.45
C LEU A 143 -0.16 23.62 -13.01
N MET A 144 0.16 23.85 -11.75
CA MET A 144 1.41 23.44 -11.12
C MET A 144 1.10 22.44 -10.02
N LEU A 145 1.80 21.32 -10.06
CA LEU A 145 1.75 20.28 -9.05
C LEU A 145 3.17 20.08 -8.53
N SER A 146 3.38 20.21 -7.22
CA SER A 146 4.71 20.03 -6.63
C SER A 146 5.15 18.56 -6.53
N GLY A 147 4.22 17.62 -6.62
CA GLY A 147 4.48 16.19 -6.62
C GLY A 147 3.21 15.39 -6.31
N LEU A 148 3.14 14.17 -6.80
CA LEU A 148 2.08 13.22 -6.48
C LEU A 148 2.70 11.84 -6.30
N GLN A 149 2.37 11.17 -5.20
CA GLN A 149 2.78 9.80 -4.96
C GLN A 149 1.55 8.96 -4.62
N VAL A 150 1.40 7.84 -5.29
CA VAL A 150 0.36 6.84 -4.99
C VAL A 150 1.06 5.52 -4.70
N ARG A 151 0.73 4.91 -3.56
CA ARG A 151 1.20 3.57 -3.20
C ARG A 151 -0.01 2.66 -3.06
N GLY A 152 0.09 1.44 -3.56
CA GLY A 152 -0.93 0.42 -3.44
C GLY A 152 -0.32 -0.88 -2.93
N HIS A 153 -1.03 -1.61 -2.09
CA HIS A 153 -0.65 -2.95 -1.64
C HIS A 153 -1.88 -3.86 -1.65
N ALA A 154 -1.92 -4.77 -2.61
CA ALA A 154 -2.93 -5.83 -2.68
C ALA A 154 -2.39 -7.08 -2.01
N MET A 155 -3.22 -7.73 -1.21
CA MET A 155 -2.87 -8.97 -0.51
C MET A 155 -3.79 -10.10 -0.98
N PHE A 156 -3.18 -11.25 -1.20
CA PHE A 156 -3.81 -12.43 -1.77
C PHE A 156 -3.68 -13.61 -0.83
N SER A 157 -4.75 -14.38 -0.69
CA SER A 157 -4.81 -15.59 0.12
C SER A 157 -5.16 -16.79 -0.74
N ASP A 158 -4.53 -17.91 -0.43
CA ASP A 158 -4.81 -19.22 -1.01
C ASP A 158 -5.48 -20.18 -0.02
N GLU A 159 -5.94 -19.66 1.13
CA GLU A 159 -6.68 -20.45 2.12
C GLU A 159 -7.93 -21.08 1.51
N ASN A 160 -8.12 -22.37 1.79
CA ASN A 160 -9.24 -23.19 1.30
C ASN A 160 -9.31 -23.35 -0.24
N ARG A 161 -8.20 -23.10 -0.96
CA ARG A 161 -8.16 -23.24 -2.42
C ARG A 161 -7.36 -24.46 -2.87
N THR A 162 -7.86 -25.18 -3.86
CA THR A 162 -7.16 -26.32 -4.50
C THR A 162 -6.11 -25.84 -5.51
N LEU A 163 -5.07 -26.65 -5.78
CA LEU A 163 -3.90 -26.25 -6.61
C LEU A 163 -4.24 -25.63 -7.98
N ASP A 164 -5.39 -26.00 -8.54
CA ASP A 164 -5.90 -25.52 -9.84
C ASP A 164 -6.62 -24.16 -9.76
N GLN A 165 -6.91 -23.67 -8.56
CA GLN A 165 -7.61 -22.41 -8.33
C GLN A 165 -6.62 -21.25 -8.13
N GLU A 166 -6.96 -20.07 -8.65
CA GLU A 166 -6.18 -18.84 -8.47
C GLU A 166 -6.23 -18.33 -7.03
N THR A 167 -5.27 -17.50 -6.61
CA THR A 167 -5.28 -16.82 -5.31
C THR A 167 -6.39 -15.77 -5.25
N LEU A 168 -7.06 -15.62 -4.10
CA LEU A 168 -8.09 -14.60 -3.90
C LEU A 168 -7.48 -13.32 -3.35
N GLU A 169 -7.79 -12.19 -3.96
CA GLU A 169 -7.52 -10.88 -3.38
C GLU A 169 -8.50 -10.62 -2.22
N TYR A 170 -8.00 -10.41 -1.01
CA TYR A 170 -8.84 -10.20 0.17
C TYR A 170 -8.74 -8.78 0.73
N ALA A 171 -7.71 -8.03 0.38
CA ALA A 171 -7.50 -6.69 0.90
C ALA A 171 -6.67 -5.83 -0.06
N TRP A 172 -6.98 -4.54 -0.07
CA TRP A 172 -6.23 -3.52 -0.78
C TRP A 172 -5.99 -2.29 0.10
N LEU A 173 -4.74 -1.88 0.25
CA LEU A 173 -4.36 -0.64 0.90
C LEU A 173 -3.90 0.36 -0.17
N VAL A 174 -4.41 1.58 -0.10
CA VAL A 174 -4.01 2.67 -0.98
C VAL A 174 -3.62 3.89 -0.16
N GLU A 175 -2.45 4.44 -0.45
CA GLU A 175 -1.96 5.68 0.11
C GLU A 175 -1.76 6.69 -1.02
N ILE A 176 -2.38 7.87 -0.88
CA ILE A 176 -2.25 8.96 -1.83
C ILE A 176 -1.63 10.15 -1.10
N GLN A 177 -0.45 10.55 -1.55
CA GLN A 177 0.23 11.76 -1.08
C GLN A 177 0.22 12.78 -2.22
N LEU A 178 -0.54 13.85 -2.02
CA LEU A 178 -0.63 14.95 -2.96
C LEU A 178 0.15 16.16 -2.43
N GLY A 179 1.07 16.67 -3.24
CA GLY A 179 1.76 17.92 -2.97
C GLY A 179 0.86 19.15 -3.19
N LYS A 180 1.46 20.34 -3.19
CA LYS A 180 0.73 21.56 -3.49
C LYS A 180 0.23 21.52 -4.94
N LEU A 181 -1.09 21.64 -5.10
CA LEU A 181 -1.75 21.90 -6.37
C LEU A 181 -2.14 23.37 -6.44
N SER A 182 -1.63 24.09 -7.43
CA SER A 182 -2.01 25.48 -7.70
C SER A 182 -2.26 25.66 -9.18
N CYS A 183 -3.37 26.29 -9.55
CA CYS A 183 -3.69 26.53 -10.94
C CYS A 183 -4.35 27.90 -11.14
N LYS A 184 -4.18 28.42 -12.34
CA LYS A 184 -4.92 29.56 -12.89
C LYS A 184 -5.46 29.10 -14.24
N ILE A 185 -6.71 28.69 -14.27
CA ILE A 185 -7.38 28.20 -15.48
C ILE A 185 -8.77 28.84 -15.54
N THR A 186 -9.19 29.24 -16.74
CA THR A 186 -10.52 29.80 -17.01
C THR A 186 -11.45 28.74 -17.58
N ALA A 187 -12.77 28.94 -17.48
CA ALA A 187 -13.75 27.96 -17.98
C ALA A 187 -13.55 27.58 -19.48
N PRO A 188 -13.27 28.53 -20.40
CA PRO A 188 -12.95 28.19 -21.79
C PRO A 188 -11.76 27.23 -21.95
N GLN A 189 -10.74 27.31 -21.09
CA GLN A 189 -9.56 26.44 -21.12
C GLN A 189 -9.84 25.01 -20.63
N VAL A 190 -10.87 24.82 -19.81
CA VAL A 190 -11.29 23.49 -19.35
C VAL A 190 -12.14 22.80 -20.42
N ILE A 191 -13.02 23.57 -21.07
CA ILE A 191 -14.01 23.03 -22.01
C ILE A 191 -13.42 22.86 -23.42
N TYR A 192 -12.61 23.84 -23.87
CA TYR A 192 -11.98 23.85 -25.19
C TYR A 192 -10.47 24.14 -25.08
N PRO A 193 -9.69 23.26 -24.44
CA PRO A 193 -8.25 23.43 -24.35
C PRO A 193 -7.61 23.41 -25.74
N THR A 194 -6.76 24.39 -26.02
CA THR A 194 -5.84 24.38 -27.15
C THR A 194 -4.45 24.05 -26.60
N PHE A 195 -3.94 22.87 -26.96
CA PHE A 195 -2.60 22.39 -26.62
C PHE A 195 -1.67 22.70 -27.79
#